data_AF-A0A955DAM4-F1
#
_entry.id   AF-A0A955DAM4-F1
#
_cell.length_a   1.000
_cell.length_b   1.000
_cell.length_c   1.000
_cell.angle_alpha   90.00
_cell.angle_beta   90.00
_cell.angle_gamma   90.00
#
_symmetry.space_group_name_H-M   'P 1'
#
loop_
_entity.id
_entity.type
_entity.pdbx_description
1 polymer ?
#
loop_
_entity_poly.entity_id
_entity_poly.type
_entity_poly.pdbx_seq_one_letter_code
_entity_poly.pdbx_strand_id
1 'polypeptide(L)'
;ATLEAAEQWAIRTLASTAGSVDKARQAASMLARAAETSDPGEAEEMRREVETLLIGSGGLAASDLLTARAERWRAHMGTLATATLHNGQVESYQASPLLFRTGMYFDSLLQLMKGSRVFIVGGDAANLWQQFDFQDSQRASDIFTAEENNN
;
A
#
# COMPACT_ATOMS: atom_id res chain seq x y z
N ALA A 1 32.44 -12.54 38.52
CA ALA A 1 31.27 -13.18 37.86
C ALA A 1 30.32 -12.19 37.18
N THR A 2 30.26 -10.91 37.60
CA THR A 2 29.28 -9.94 37.05
C THR A 2 29.71 -9.29 35.73
N LEU A 3 31.01 -9.05 35.51
CA LEU A 3 31.52 -8.38 34.30
C LEU A 3 31.35 -9.25 33.04
N GLU A 4 31.75 -10.51 33.11
CA GLU A 4 31.65 -11.46 31.98
C GLU A 4 30.19 -11.72 31.58
N ALA A 5 29.28 -11.80 32.56
CA ALA A 5 27.86 -11.92 32.29
C ALA A 5 27.29 -10.68 31.56
N ALA A 6 27.75 -9.49 31.93
CA ALA A 6 27.35 -8.24 31.27
C ALA A 6 27.88 -8.16 29.82
N GLU A 7 29.12 -8.57 29.58
CA GLU A 7 29.70 -8.62 28.23
C GLU A 7 28.96 -9.61 27.32
N GLN A 8 28.68 -10.81 27.82
CA GLN A 8 27.92 -11.81 27.06
C GLN A 8 26.49 -11.36 26.77
N TRP A 9 25.87 -10.61 27.66
CA TRP A 9 24.54 -10.04 27.44
C TRP A 9 24.58 -8.94 26.37
N ALA A 10 25.57 -8.05 26.42
CA ALA A 10 25.75 -6.99 25.43
C ALA A 10 25.98 -7.56 24.03
N ILE A 11 26.88 -8.53 23.89
CA ILE A 11 27.17 -9.19 22.60
C ILE A 11 25.91 -9.84 22.02
N ARG A 12 25.17 -10.61 22.83
CA ARG A 12 23.93 -11.25 22.40
C ARG A 12 22.90 -10.24 21.93
N THR A 13 22.71 -9.17 22.70
CA THR A 13 21.75 -8.12 22.38
C THR A 13 22.11 -7.44 21.07
N LEU A 14 23.35 -6.97 20.92
CA LEU A 14 23.83 -6.28 19.72
C LEU A 14 23.76 -7.17 18.47
N ALA A 15 24.15 -8.44 18.60
CA ALA A 15 24.06 -9.40 17.50
C ALA A 15 22.61 -9.68 17.10
N SER A 16 21.69 -9.80 18.08
CA SER A 16 20.27 -10.05 17.79
C SER A 16 19.58 -8.87 17.11
N THR A 17 19.92 -7.63 17.50
CA THR A 17 19.29 -6.43 16.97
C THR A 17 19.82 -6.04 15.60
N ALA A 18 21.14 -6.01 15.42
CA ALA A 18 21.78 -5.54 14.18
C ALA A 18 22.39 -6.67 13.33
N GLY A 19 22.13 -7.95 13.65
CA GLY A 19 22.68 -9.12 12.96
C GLY A 19 24.15 -9.40 13.27
N SER A 20 24.96 -8.38 13.60
CA SER A 20 26.32 -8.54 14.11
C SER A 20 26.73 -7.39 15.04
N VAL A 21 27.67 -7.67 15.93
CA VAL A 21 28.21 -6.67 16.88
C VAL A 21 28.91 -5.53 16.14
N ASP A 22 29.66 -5.83 15.08
CA ASP A 22 30.39 -4.82 14.30
C ASP A 22 29.43 -3.84 13.61
N LYS A 23 28.36 -4.37 13.00
CA LYS A 23 27.32 -3.54 12.37
C LYS A 23 26.57 -2.71 13.41
N ALA A 24 26.28 -3.27 14.58
CA ALA A 24 25.64 -2.52 15.67
C ALA A 24 26.50 -1.32 16.12
N ARG A 25 27.81 -1.54 16.29
CA ARG A 25 28.76 -0.48 16.67
C ARG A 25 28.92 0.57 15.57
N GLN A 26 29.00 0.13 14.32
CA GLN A 26 29.05 1.03 13.17
C GLN A 26 27.81 1.92 13.12
N ALA A 27 26.61 1.32 13.19
CA ALA A 27 25.34 2.06 13.23
C ALA A 27 25.28 3.05 14.40
N ALA A 28 25.68 2.64 15.60
CA ALA A 28 25.71 3.51 16.77
C ALA A 28 26.65 4.71 16.59
N SER A 29 27.84 4.50 16.01
CA SER A 29 28.80 5.58 15.75
C SER A 29 28.27 6.60 14.72
N MET A 30 27.59 6.12 13.68
CA MET A 30 26.97 6.98 12.66
C MET A 30 25.80 7.77 13.24
N LEU A 31 24.98 7.16 14.09
CA LEU A 31 23.87 7.84 14.78
C LEU A 31 24.38 8.90 15.76
N ALA A 32 25.46 8.61 16.50
CA ALA A 32 26.10 9.59 17.37
C ALA A 32 26.59 10.79 16.57
N ARG A 33 27.28 10.56 15.44
CA ARG A 33 27.72 11.64 14.55
C ARG A 33 26.55 12.44 13.99
N ALA A 34 25.48 11.77 13.56
CA ALA A 34 24.27 12.44 13.07
C ALA A 34 23.57 13.30 14.14
N ALA A 35 23.71 12.96 15.42
CA ALA A 35 23.17 13.76 16.53
C ALA A 35 24.03 15.00 16.86
N GLU A 36 25.33 14.95 16.57
CA GLU A 36 26.26 16.06 16.76
C GLU A 36 26.29 17.03 15.56
N THR A 37 25.87 16.57 14.38
CA THR A 37 25.78 17.38 13.17
C THR A 37 24.70 18.47 13.29
N SER A 38 25.09 19.72 13.04
CA SER A 38 24.18 20.88 13.04
C SER A 38 23.37 21.03 11.75
N ASP A 39 23.78 20.41 10.65
CA ASP A 39 23.06 20.40 9.38
C ASP A 39 21.99 19.29 9.36
N PRO A 40 20.69 19.64 9.30
CA PRO A 40 19.63 18.64 9.21
C PRO A 40 19.71 17.76 7.97
N GLY A 41 20.23 18.29 6.85
CA GLY A 41 20.34 17.53 5.59
C GLY A 41 21.36 16.40 5.70
N GLU A 42 22.56 16.73 6.16
CA GLU A 42 23.62 15.75 6.41
C GLU A 42 23.22 14.74 7.50
N ALA A 43 22.54 15.18 8.56
CA ALA A 43 22.06 14.30 9.61
C ALA A 43 21.07 13.25 9.06
N GLU A 44 20.13 13.64 8.19
CA GLU A 44 19.18 12.68 7.61
C GLU A 44 19.80 11.73 6.60
N GLU A 45 20.80 12.17 5.84
CA GLU A 45 21.51 11.26 4.95
C GLU A 45 22.24 10.18 5.76
N MET A 46 22.90 10.54 6.86
CA MET A 46 23.50 9.55 7.77
C MET A 46 22.46 8.59 8.36
N ARG A 47 21.26 9.06 8.71
CA ARG A 47 20.18 8.18 9.20
C ARG A 47 19.70 7.20 8.12
N ARG A 48 19.63 7.63 6.85
CA ARG A 48 19.30 6.73 5.73
C ARG A 48 20.38 5.69 5.47
N GLU A 49 21.65 6.06 5.58
CA GLU A 49 22.75 5.11 5.48
C GLU A 49 22.67 4.06 6.61
N VAL A 50 22.39 4.49 7.85
CA VAL A 50 22.18 3.58 8.98
C VAL A 50 20.99 2.65 8.73
N GLU A 51 19.86 3.18 8.24
CA GLU A 51 18.69 2.37 7.90
C GLU A 51 19.05 1.28 6.87
N THR A 52 19.82 1.65 5.84
CA THR A 52 20.29 0.73 4.80
C THR A 52 21.21 -0.34 5.36
N LEU A 53 22.16 0.05 6.22
CA LEU A 53 23.08 -0.86 6.91
C LEU A 53 22.32 -1.88 7.77
N LEU A 54 21.34 -1.42 8.55
CA LEU A 54 20.54 -2.27 9.44
C LEU A 54 19.63 -3.19 8.64
N ILE A 55 18.97 -2.73 7.58
CA ILE A 55 18.13 -3.59 6.73
C ILE A 55 18.97 -4.70 6.07
N GLY A 56 20.14 -4.36 5.52
CA GLY A 56 21.04 -5.34 4.91
C GLY A 56 21.67 -6.32 5.90
N SER A 57 21.45 -6.16 7.20
CA SER A 57 22.02 -7.01 8.26
C SER A 57 21.10 -8.16 8.69
N GLY A 58 19.79 -8.07 8.45
CA GLY A 58 18.83 -9.13 8.75
C GLY A 58 18.56 -9.39 10.24
N GLY A 59 18.91 -8.46 11.14
CA GLY A 59 18.56 -8.53 12.58
C GLY A 59 17.13 -8.06 12.89
N LEU A 60 16.75 -8.04 14.18
CA LEU A 60 15.43 -7.56 14.62
C LEU A 60 15.13 -6.13 14.13
N ALA A 61 16.13 -5.25 14.15
CA ALA A 61 15.96 -3.88 13.67
C ALA A 61 15.60 -3.82 12.17
N ALA A 62 16.10 -4.77 11.37
CA ALA A 62 15.73 -4.86 9.95
C ALA A 62 14.24 -5.17 9.78
N SER A 63 13.72 -6.13 10.56
CA SER A 63 12.31 -6.52 10.55
C SER A 63 11.40 -5.35 10.94
N ASP A 64 11.76 -4.63 12.01
CA ASP A 64 10.99 -3.48 12.48
C ASP A 64 10.99 -2.34 11.45
N LEU A 65 12.14 -2.05 10.84
CA LEU A 65 12.26 -1.03 9.79
C LEU A 65 11.44 -1.40 8.55
N LEU A 66 11.48 -2.66 8.11
CA LEU A 66 10.69 -3.14 6.98
C LEU A 66 9.19 -3.07 7.26
N THR A 67 8.77 -3.39 8.49
CA THR A 67 7.38 -3.28 8.93
C THR A 67 6.92 -1.82 8.90
N ALA A 68 7.70 -0.90 9.47
CA ALA A 68 7.41 0.53 9.44
C ALA A 68 7.38 1.10 8.00
N ARG A 69 8.24 0.60 7.10
CA ARG A 69 8.19 0.95 5.67
C ARG A 69 6.90 0.46 5.01
N ALA A 70 6.50 -0.78 5.27
CA ALA A 70 5.27 -1.35 4.74
C ALA A 70 4.02 -0.59 5.23
N GLU A 71 4.00 -0.20 6.51
CA GLU A 71 2.92 0.62 7.08
C GLU A 71 2.85 2.01 6.43
N ARG A 72 3.99 2.70 6.32
CA ARG A 72 4.05 4.00 5.63
C ARG A 72 3.60 3.89 4.18
N TRP A 73 4.05 2.85 3.47
CA TRP A 73 3.62 2.60 2.10
C TRP A 73 2.11 2.37 2.00
N ARG A 74 1.54 1.52 2.87
CA ARG A 74 0.10 1.26 2.90
C ARG A 74 -0.70 2.53 3.15
N ALA A 75 -0.28 3.36 4.12
CA ALA A 75 -0.94 4.62 4.41
C ALA A 75 -0.88 5.58 3.19
N HIS A 76 0.31 5.77 2.63
CA HIS A 76 0.52 6.66 1.48
C HIS A 76 -0.22 6.18 0.23
N MET A 77 -0.22 4.89 -0.06
CA MET A 77 -0.96 4.32 -1.19
C MET A 77 -2.47 4.39 -0.99
N GLY A 78 -2.96 4.24 0.25
CA GLY A 78 -4.38 4.42 0.56
C GLY A 78 -4.86 5.85 0.27
N THR A 79 -4.07 6.85 0.67
CA THR A 79 -4.38 8.25 0.36
C THR A 79 -4.27 8.53 -1.13
N LEU A 80 -3.25 7.99 -1.81
CA LEU A 80 -3.07 8.15 -3.25
C LEU A 80 -4.24 7.53 -4.02
N ALA A 81 -4.64 6.29 -3.69
CA ALA A 81 -5.76 5.61 -4.34
C ALA A 81 -7.06 6.41 -4.22
N THR A 82 -7.32 6.99 -3.04
CA THR A 82 -8.50 7.84 -2.82
C THR A 82 -8.45 9.10 -3.67
N ALA A 83 -7.29 9.76 -3.73
CA ALA A 83 -7.09 10.95 -4.56
C ALA A 83 -7.26 10.64 -6.06
N THR A 84 -6.65 9.56 -6.54
CA THR A 84 -6.77 9.12 -7.94
C THR A 84 -8.22 8.76 -8.30
N LEU A 85 -8.93 8.05 -7.43
CA LEU A 85 -10.34 7.73 -7.63
C LEU A 85 -11.20 8.99 -7.75
N HIS A 86 -11.02 9.94 -6.83
CA HIS A 86 -11.74 11.21 -6.85
C HIS A 86 -11.46 11.99 -8.14
N ASN A 87 -10.21 12.07 -8.57
CA ASN A 87 -9.86 12.75 -9.81
C ASN A 87 -10.51 12.07 -11.03
N GLY A 88 -10.49 10.73 -11.10
CA GLY A 88 -11.18 9.99 -12.16
C GLY A 88 -12.69 10.22 -12.17
N GLN A 89 -13.33 10.35 -11.01
CA GLN A 89 -14.75 10.70 -10.90
C GLN A 89 -15.03 12.10 -11.43
N VAL A 90 -14.18 13.08 -11.10
CA VAL A 90 -14.30 14.45 -11.60
C VAL A 90 -14.17 14.49 -13.12
N GLU A 91 -13.18 13.80 -13.69
CA GLU A 91 -12.98 13.71 -15.14
C GLU A 91 -14.16 13.04 -15.83
N SER A 92 -14.67 11.93 -15.27
CA SER A 92 -15.85 11.23 -15.80
C SER A 92 -17.10 12.11 -15.78
N TYR A 93 -17.29 12.87 -14.71
CA TYR A 93 -18.40 13.81 -14.60
C TYR A 93 -18.28 14.96 -15.61
N GLN A 94 -17.07 15.50 -15.80
CA GLN A 94 -16.83 16.55 -16.79
C GLN A 94 -17.04 16.06 -18.22
N ALA A 95 -16.65 14.81 -18.52
CA ALA A 95 -16.82 14.22 -19.85
C ALA A 95 -18.31 13.99 -20.19
N SER A 96 -19.09 13.42 -19.26
CA SER A 96 -20.54 13.25 -19.44
C SER A 96 -21.29 13.19 -18.10
N PRO A 97 -21.90 14.31 -17.65
CA PRO A 97 -22.62 14.34 -16.38
C PRO A 97 -23.80 13.36 -16.32
N LEU A 98 -24.52 13.20 -17.43
CA LEU A 98 -25.70 12.33 -17.50
C LEU A 98 -25.30 10.85 -17.33
N LEU A 99 -24.27 10.41 -18.05
CA LEU A 99 -23.80 9.02 -17.98
C LEU A 99 -23.20 8.72 -16.61
N PHE A 100 -22.38 9.62 -16.05
CA PHE A 100 -21.81 9.47 -14.72
C PHE A 100 -22.89 9.29 -13.63
N ARG A 101 -23.90 10.17 -13.62
CA ARG A 101 -25.02 10.09 -12.66
C ARG A 101 -25.84 8.82 -12.81
N THR A 102 -26.12 8.43 -14.07
CA THR A 102 -26.86 7.21 -14.38
C THR A 102 -26.09 5.97 -13.92
N GLY A 103 -24.77 5.93 -14.15
CA GLY A 103 -23.89 4.87 -13.66
C GLY A 103 -23.88 4.77 -12.13
N MET A 104 -23.72 5.89 -11.42
CA MET A 104 -23.79 5.91 -9.95
C MET A 104 -25.14 5.43 -9.41
N TYR A 105 -26.25 5.81 -10.07
CA TYR A 105 -27.59 5.36 -9.70
C TYR A 105 -27.71 3.83 -9.82
N PHE A 106 -27.31 3.26 -10.94
CA PHE A 106 -27.39 1.82 -11.16
C PHE A 106 -26.43 1.03 -10.26
N ASP A 107 -25.22 1.53 -9.99
CA ASP A 107 -24.29 0.87 -9.06
C ASP A 107 -24.85 0.86 -7.64
N SER A 108 -25.45 1.97 -7.19
CA SER A 108 -26.11 2.05 -5.88
C SER A 108 -27.30 1.10 -5.79
N LEU A 109 -28.12 1.02 -6.84
CA LEU A 109 -29.24 0.08 -6.94
C LEU A 109 -28.75 -1.37 -6.88
N LEU A 110 -27.68 -1.72 -7.62
CA LEU A 110 -27.05 -3.04 -7.57
C LEU A 110 -26.54 -3.37 -6.17
N GLN A 111 -25.85 -2.45 -5.49
CA GLN A 111 -25.36 -2.66 -4.14
C GLN A 111 -26.49 -2.94 -3.15
N LEU A 112 -27.61 -2.22 -3.25
CA LEU A 112 -28.80 -2.47 -2.43
C LEU A 112 -29.45 -3.82 -2.73
N MET A 113 -29.38 -4.27 -3.99
CA MET A 113 -29.99 -5.53 -4.44
C MET A 113 -29.10 -6.76 -4.27
N LYS A 114 -27.80 -6.63 -3.96
CA LYS A 114 -26.84 -7.78 -3.83
C LYS A 114 -27.29 -8.89 -2.88
N GLY A 115 -28.18 -8.60 -1.93
CA GLY A 115 -28.76 -9.59 -0.99
C GLY A 115 -30.23 -9.93 -1.24
N SER A 116 -30.86 -9.38 -2.27
CA SER A 116 -32.29 -9.53 -2.53
C SER A 116 -32.55 -10.25 -3.85
N ARG A 117 -33.56 -11.14 -3.87
CA ARG A 117 -34.06 -11.71 -5.12
C ARG A 117 -34.92 -10.66 -5.82
N VAL A 118 -34.39 -10.10 -6.90
CA VAL A 118 -35.12 -9.15 -7.74
C VAL A 118 -36.03 -9.94 -8.68
N PHE A 119 -37.34 -9.78 -8.51
CA PHE A 119 -38.33 -10.30 -9.44
C PHE A 119 -38.79 -9.16 -10.34
N ILE A 120 -38.40 -9.20 -11.61
CA ILE A 120 -38.91 -8.25 -12.62
C ILE A 120 -40.26 -8.78 -13.08
N VAL A 121 -41.34 -8.29 -12.46
CA VAL A 121 -42.70 -8.67 -12.85
C VAL A 121 -43.10 -7.79 -14.04
N GLY A 122 -42.81 -8.26 -15.25
CA GLY A 122 -43.31 -7.64 -16.48
C GLY A 122 -44.82 -7.85 -16.61
N GLY A 123 -45.54 -6.78 -16.97
CA GLY A 123 -46.93 -6.89 -17.41
C GLY A 123 -46.97 -7.49 -18.82
N ASP A 124 -47.69 -8.61 -18.94
CA ASP A 124 -47.83 -9.48 -20.13
C ASP A 124 -46.58 -10.29 -20.52
N ALA A 125 -46.63 -11.59 -20.26
CA ALA A 125 -45.57 -12.56 -20.55
C ALA A 125 -45.35 -12.81 -22.05
N ALA A 126 -46.28 -12.39 -22.92
CA ALA A 126 -46.20 -12.62 -24.36
C ALA A 126 -45.27 -11.63 -25.10
N ASN A 127 -44.91 -10.48 -24.49
CA ASN A 127 -44.18 -9.39 -25.16
C ASN A 127 -42.98 -8.86 -24.37
N LEU A 128 -42.48 -9.59 -23.37
CA LEU A 128 -41.37 -9.11 -22.55
C LEU A 128 -40.01 -9.45 -23.18
N TRP A 129 -39.53 -8.59 -24.06
CA TRP A 129 -38.14 -8.64 -24.56
C TRP A 129 -37.26 -7.69 -23.74
N GLN A 130 -36.37 -8.27 -22.92
CA GLN A 130 -35.39 -7.51 -22.14
C GLN A 130 -33.99 -7.83 -22.68
N GLN A 131 -33.42 -6.90 -23.45
CA GLN A 131 -32.01 -6.95 -23.84
C GLN A 131 -31.23 -5.99 -22.96
N PHE A 132 -30.40 -6.56 -22.08
CA PHE A 132 -29.40 -5.79 -21.35
C PHE A 132 -28.05 -5.96 -22.06
N ASP A 133 -27.63 -4.94 -22.78
CA ASP A 133 -26.29 -4.86 -23.33
C ASP A 133 -25.43 -4.00 -22.40
N PHE A 134 -24.63 -4.68 -21.55
CA PHE A 134 -23.72 -4.04 -20.60
C PHE A 134 -22.29 -3.97 -21.16
N GLN A 135 -22.13 -3.64 -22.44
CA GLN A 135 -20.81 -3.32 -22.99
C GLN A 135 -20.32 -1.97 -22.45
N ASP A 136 -19.71 -2.00 -21.26
CA ASP A 136 -18.83 -0.95 -20.76
C ASP A 136 -17.40 -1.31 -21.15
N SER A 137 -16.97 -0.88 -22.34
CA SER A 137 -15.60 -1.07 -22.84
C SER A 137 -14.65 0.05 -22.42
N GLN A 138 -15.03 0.90 -21.46
CA GLN A 138 -14.21 2.02 -20.98
C GLN A 138 -14.05 2.06 -19.45
N ARG A 139 -13.96 0.90 -18.80
CA ARG A 139 -13.35 0.83 -17.47
C ARG A 139 -11.85 0.61 -17.62
N ALA A 140 -11.07 1.61 -17.21
CA ALA A 140 -9.62 1.56 -17.01
C ALA A 140 -9.17 0.52 -15.96
N SER A 141 -9.98 -0.51 -15.67
CA SER A 141 -9.67 -1.60 -14.74
C SER A 141 -8.90 -2.75 -15.41
N ASP A 142 -8.75 -2.75 -16.73
CA ASP A 142 -8.13 -3.86 -17.46
C ASP A 142 -6.66 -3.59 -17.86
N ILE A 143 -5.88 -3.04 -16.93
CA ILE A 143 -4.44 -2.79 -17.12
C ILE A 143 -3.58 -3.98 -16.64
N PHE A 144 -4.19 -5.06 -16.15
CA PHE A 144 -3.48 -6.20 -15.56
C PHE A 144 -3.89 -7.59 -16.08
N THR A 145 -4.73 -7.69 -17.10
CA THR A 145 -4.98 -8.99 -17.73
C THR A 145 -3.90 -9.23 -18.78
N ALA A 146 -2.87 -9.99 -18.39
CA ALA A 146 -1.88 -10.49 -19.34
C ALA A 146 -2.60 -11.34 -20.40
N GLU A 147 -2.37 -11.03 -21.68
CA GLU A 147 -2.78 -11.90 -22.79
C GLU A 147 -2.14 -13.28 -22.57
N GLU A 148 -2.93 -14.28 -22.18
CA GLU A 148 -2.55 -15.67 -22.32
C GLU A 148 -2.45 -15.97 -23.83
N ASN A 149 -1.23 -15.90 -24.34
CA ASN A 149 -0.86 -16.45 -25.63
C ASN A 149 -1.19 -17.94 -25.66
N ASN A 150 -2.32 -18.31 -26.27
CA ASN A 150 -2.60 -19.68 -26.66
C ASN A 150 -2.28 -19.88 -28.15
N ASN A 151 -1.35 -20.81 -28.37
CA ASN A 151 -0.87 -21.44 -29.61
C ASN A 151 -1.70 -21.29 -30.88
#